data_AF-A0A2V4GVY7-F1
#
_entry.id   AF-A0A2V4GVY7-F1
#
_cell.length_a   1.000
_cell.length_b   1.000
_cell.length_c   1.000
_cell.angle_alpha   90.00
_cell.angle_beta   90.00
_cell.angle_gamma   90.00
#
_symmetry.space_group_name_H-M   'P 1'
#
loop_
_entity.id
_entity.type
_entity.pdbx_description
1 polymer ?
#
loop_
_entity_poly.entity_id
_entity_poly.type
_entity_poly.pdbx_seq_one_letter_code
_entity_poly.pdbx_strand_id
1 'polypeptide(L)'
;MRTEQIFIRDNGVISRMCHVSKNLYNQVNYILRNQFFNKEKLSSYKDLAKQFSKPSGIEENNNFQKLPAQTAQWTIRKVKESWNSFF
;
A
#
# COMPACT_ATOMS: atom_id res chain seq x y z
N MET A 1 -17.09 0.45 -26.56
CA MET A 1 -17.57 0.55 -25.16
C MET A 1 -17.39 2.00 -24.73
N ARG A 2 -18.45 2.73 -24.40
CA ARG A 2 -18.36 4.14 -23.96
C ARG A 2 -18.02 4.15 -22.47
N THR A 3 -16.80 4.50 -22.12
CA THR A 3 -16.40 4.74 -20.72
C THR A 3 -16.72 6.18 -20.36
N GLU A 4 -17.54 6.39 -19.33
CA GLU A 4 -17.75 7.73 -18.79
C GLU A 4 -16.46 8.20 -18.09
N GLN A 5 -15.98 9.38 -18.48
CA GLN A 5 -14.83 10.01 -17.84
C GLN A 5 -15.34 10.95 -16.76
N ILE A 6 -15.06 10.62 -15.50
CA ILE A 6 -15.35 11.49 -14.36
C ILE A 6 -14.15 12.40 -14.15
N PHE A 7 -14.29 13.67 -14.49
CA PHE A 7 -13.29 14.68 -14.18
C PHE A 7 -13.46 15.16 -12.73
N ILE A 8 -12.51 14.81 -11.87
CA ILE A 8 -12.46 15.29 -10.50
C ILE A 8 -11.58 16.56 -10.50
N ARG A 9 -12.14 17.69 -10.04
CA ARG A 9 -11.38 18.94 -9.86
C ARG A 9 -10.31 18.75 -8.80
N ASP A 10 -9.26 19.59 -8.82
CA ASP A 10 -8.20 19.52 -7.82
C ASP A 10 -8.78 19.54 -6.39
N ASN A 11 -8.30 18.60 -5.57
CA ASN A 11 -8.75 18.39 -4.22
C ASN A 11 -7.56 17.97 -3.37
N GLY A 12 -7.12 18.88 -2.49
CA GLY A 12 -5.94 18.67 -1.64
C GLY A 12 -6.05 17.46 -0.72
N VAL A 13 -7.25 17.05 -0.31
CA VAL A 13 -7.46 15.85 0.51
C VAL A 13 -7.20 14.59 -0.29
N ILE A 14 -7.76 14.50 -1.51
CA ILE A 14 -7.55 13.36 -2.40
C ILE A 14 -6.07 13.26 -2.77
N SER A 15 -5.46 14.39 -3.15
CA SER A 15 -4.03 14.47 -3.47
C SER A 15 -3.18 13.94 -2.30
N ARG A 16 -3.42 14.43 -1.08
CA ARG A 16 -2.73 13.94 0.13
C ARG A 16 -2.92 12.43 0.34
N MET A 17 -4.14 11.92 0.21
CA MET A 17 -4.41 10.48 0.36
C MET A 17 -3.68 9.65 -0.71
N CYS A 18 -3.62 10.11 -1.95
CA CYS A 18 -2.85 9.47 -3.02
C CYS A 18 -1.35 9.41 -2.68
N HIS A 19 -0.78 10.50 -2.16
CA HIS A 19 0.61 10.51 -1.70
C HIS A 19 0.86 9.51 -0.58
N VAL A 20 0.00 9.45 0.43
CA VAL A 20 0.14 8.49 1.54
C VAL A 20 -0.03 7.05 1.05
N SER A 21 -0.98 6.78 0.14
CA SER A 21 -1.15 5.45 -0.47
C SER A 21 0.08 5.03 -1.28
N LYS A 22 0.68 5.94 -2.05
CA LYS A 22 1.95 5.69 -2.75
C LYS A 22 3.08 5.35 -1.77
N ASN A 23 3.17 6.05 -0.65
CA ASN A 23 4.18 5.78 0.37
C ASN A 23 3.98 4.40 1.00
N LEU A 24 2.74 4.05 1.37
CA LEU A 24 2.42 2.72 1.89
C LEU A 24 2.74 1.61 0.86
N TYR A 25 2.40 1.83 -0.41
CA TYR A 25 2.75 0.91 -1.50
C TYR A 25 4.25 0.65 -1.55
N ASN A 26 5.05 1.73 -1.52
CA ASN A 26 6.51 1.64 -1.56
C ASN A 26 7.08 0.92 -0.34
N GLN A 27 6.55 1.16 0.85
CA GLN A 27 6.98 0.47 2.07
C GLN A 27 6.73 -1.04 2.01
N VAL A 28 5.52 -1.44 1.59
CA VAL A 28 5.17 -2.86 1.45
C VAL A 28 6.04 -3.52 0.38
N ASN A 29 6.24 -2.82 -0.75
CA ASN A 29 7.07 -3.31 -1.84
C ASN A 29 8.53 -3.47 -1.41
N TYR A 30 9.08 -2.54 -0.62
CA TYR A 30 10.43 -2.65 -0.07
C TYR A 30 10.61 -3.91 0.78
N ILE A 31 9.66 -4.19 1.69
CA ILE A 31 9.70 -5.40 2.52
C ILE A 31 9.69 -6.66 1.64
N LEU A 32 8.77 -6.74 0.67
CA LEU A 32 8.67 -7.89 -0.22
C LEU A 32 9.92 -8.07 -1.10
N ARG A 33 10.49 -6.99 -1.63
CA ARG A 33 11.77 -7.04 -2.36
C ARG A 33 12.88 -7.58 -1.47
N ASN A 34 13.02 -7.08 -0.26
CA ASN A 34 14.06 -7.52 0.67
C ASN A 34 13.91 -9.01 0.99
N GLN A 35 12.70 -9.48 1.27
CA GLN A 35 12.42 -10.91 1.48
C GLN A 35 12.77 -11.76 0.25
N PHE A 36 12.42 -11.29 -0.94
CA PHE A 36 12.75 -11.97 -2.18
C PHE A 36 14.27 -12.11 -2.39
N PHE A 37 15.01 -11.01 -2.26
CA PHE A 37 16.47 -11.03 -2.45
C PHE A 37 17.19 -11.87 -1.39
N ASN A 38 16.67 -11.90 -0.16
CA ASN A 38 17.21 -12.72 0.93
C ASN A 38 16.78 -14.20 0.88
N LYS A 39 16.02 -14.61 -0.16
CA LYS A 39 15.45 -15.97 -0.32
C LYS A 39 14.56 -16.39 0.86
N GLU A 40 13.92 -15.43 1.49
CA GLU A 40 12.95 -15.65 2.57
C GLU A 40 11.56 -15.98 2.00
N LYS A 41 10.72 -16.58 2.84
CA LYS A 41 9.31 -16.76 2.51
C LYS A 41 8.63 -15.39 2.43
N LEU A 42 8.08 -15.06 1.26
CA LEU A 42 7.31 -13.83 1.07
C LEU A 42 6.12 -13.76 2.04
N SER A 43 6.01 -12.64 2.77
CA SER A 43 4.88 -12.41 3.67
C SER A 43 3.55 -12.46 2.93
N SER A 44 2.54 -13.07 3.55
CA SER A 44 1.19 -13.07 3.01
C SER A 44 0.54 -11.68 3.16
N TYR A 45 -0.56 -11.45 2.44
CA TYR A 45 -1.36 -10.23 2.64
C TYR A 45 -1.77 -10.04 4.10
N LYS A 46 -2.19 -11.12 4.78
CA LYS A 46 -2.64 -11.07 6.18
C LYS A 46 -1.51 -10.68 7.11
N ASP A 47 -0.29 -11.20 6.86
CA ASP A 47 0.88 -10.88 7.67
C ASP A 47 1.26 -9.41 7.52
N LEU A 48 1.30 -8.90 6.29
CA LEU A 48 1.59 -7.50 5.99
C LEU A 48 0.52 -6.58 6.59
N ALA A 49 -0.76 -6.89 6.41
CA ALA A 49 -1.84 -6.09 6.97
C ALA A 49 -1.74 -6.03 8.51
N LYS A 50 -1.43 -7.16 9.17
CA LYS A 50 -1.24 -7.22 10.62
C LYS A 50 0.01 -6.44 11.07
N GLN A 51 1.09 -6.50 10.31
CA GLN A 51 2.33 -5.77 10.58
C GLN A 51 2.10 -4.25 10.50
N PHE A 52 1.53 -3.77 9.39
CA PHE A 52 1.27 -2.34 9.17
C PHE A 52 0.15 -1.79 10.03
N SER A 53 -0.77 -2.63 10.53
CA SER A 53 -1.78 -2.21 11.51
C SER A 53 -1.16 -1.71 12.83
N LYS A 54 0.03 -2.20 13.18
CA LYS A 54 0.74 -1.75 14.39
C LYS A 54 1.50 -0.45 14.09
N PRO A 55 1.28 0.61 14.87
CA PRO A 55 2.03 1.85 14.69
C PRO A 55 3.51 1.63 15.04
N SER A 56 4.38 2.20 14.22
CA SER A 56 5.81 2.35 14.47
C SER A 56 6.06 3.59 15.34
N GLY A 57 7.17 3.59 16.09
CA GLY A 57 7.66 4.79 16.79
C GLY A 57 8.12 5.90 15.84
N ILE A 58 8.29 5.59 14.55
CA ILE A 58 8.63 6.56 13.50
C ILE A 58 7.34 6.98 12.81
N GLU A 59 6.92 8.24 13.01
CA GLU A 59 5.64 8.75 12.51
C GLU A 59 5.52 8.68 10.98
N GLU A 60 6.62 8.91 10.26
CA GLU A 60 6.66 8.82 8.79
C GLU A 60 6.30 7.43 8.28
N ASN A 61 6.55 6.39 9.08
CA ASN A 61 6.26 5.02 8.70
C ASN A 61 4.80 4.62 8.89
N ASN A 62 4.01 5.42 9.60
CA ASN A 62 2.63 5.13 9.96
C ASN A 62 1.64 5.48 8.82
N ASN A 63 1.99 5.18 7.58
CA ASN A 63 1.15 5.47 6.40
C ASN A 63 -0.15 4.66 6.40
N PHE A 64 -0.17 3.48 7.04
CA PHE A 64 -1.37 2.67 7.19
C PHE A 64 -2.42 3.36 8.08
N GLN A 65 -1.99 4.00 9.17
CA GLN A 65 -2.84 4.70 10.13
C GLN A 65 -3.29 6.07 9.59
N LYS A 66 -2.51 6.68 8.69
CA LYS A 66 -2.84 7.94 8.03
C LYS A 66 -3.89 7.81 6.93
N LEU A 67 -4.21 6.58 6.51
CA LEU A 67 -5.24 6.29 5.51
C LEU A 67 -6.50 5.72 6.17
N PRO A 68 -7.68 5.86 5.52
CA PRO A 68 -8.83 5.04 5.86
C PRO A 68 -8.45 3.56 5.83
N ALA A 69 -8.89 2.79 6.84
CA ALA A 69 -8.48 1.39 7.02
C ALA A 69 -8.70 0.54 5.76
N GLN A 70 -9.83 0.75 5.07
CA GLN A 70 -10.12 0.07 3.80
C GLN A 70 -9.09 0.43 2.73
N THR A 71 -8.81 1.71 2.50
CA THR A 71 -7.83 2.17 1.51
C THR A 71 -6.43 1.61 1.79
N ALA A 72 -6.03 1.57 3.06
CA ALA A 72 -4.74 1.01 3.45
C ALA A 72 -4.66 -0.50 3.15
N GLN A 73 -5.69 -1.26 3.52
CA GLN A 73 -5.80 -2.69 3.22
C GLN A 73 -5.77 -2.97 1.71
N TRP A 74 -6.54 -2.22 0.93
CA TRP A 74 -6.56 -2.35 -0.53
C TRP A 74 -5.21 -2.00 -1.16
N THR A 75 -4.48 -1.02 -0.62
CA THR A 75 -3.12 -0.68 -1.08
C THR A 75 -2.17 -1.86 -0.90
N ILE A 76 -2.15 -2.49 0.29
CA ILE A 76 -1.32 -3.67 0.55
C ILE A 76 -1.71 -4.84 -0.37
N ARG A 77 -3.02 -5.06 -0.55
CA ARG A 77 -3.54 -6.10 -1.44
C ARG A 77 -3.08 -5.87 -2.88
N LYS A 78 -3.12 -4.63 -3.37
CA LYS A 78 -2.66 -4.29 -4.72
C LYS A 78 -1.17 -4.57 -4.93
N VAL A 79 -0.33 -4.28 -3.94
CA VAL A 79 1.09 -4.68 -4.00
C VAL A 79 1.19 -6.21 -4.12
N LYS A 80 0.48 -6.98 -3.28
CA LYS A 80 0.53 -8.45 -3.35
C LYS A 80 0.01 -9.01 -4.68
N GLU A 81 -1.06 -8.46 -5.22
CA GLU A 81 -1.57 -8.81 -6.55
C GLU A 81 -0.52 -8.53 -7.64
N SER A 82 0.17 -7.38 -7.56
CA SER A 82 1.26 -7.04 -8.49
C SER A 82 2.42 -8.03 -8.42
N TRP A 83 2.79 -8.49 -7.21
CA TRP A 83 3.84 -9.50 -7.04
C TRP A 83 3.41 -10.87 -7.57
N ASN A 84 2.18 -11.30 -7.30
CA ASN A 84 1.64 -12.57 -7.81
C ASN A 84 1.42 -12.57 -9.33
N SER A 85 1.32 -11.39 -9.96
CA SER A 85 1.20 -11.30 -11.42
C SER A 85 2.56 -11.28 -12.13
N PHE A 86 3.63 -10.96 -11.40
CA PHE A 86 4.98 -10.86 -11.98
C PHE A 86 5.73 -12.20 -11.97
N PHE A 87 5.48 -13.03 -10.96
CA PHE A 87 6.05 -14.36 -10.78
C PHE A 87 4.98 -15.43 -10.93
#